data_AF-A0A0S6TX25-F1
#
_entry.id   AF-A0A0S6TX25-F1
#
_cell.length_a   1.000
_cell.length_b   1.000
_cell.length_c   1.000
_cell.angle_alpha   90.00
_cell.angle_beta   90.00
_cell.angle_gamma   90.00
#
_symmetry.space_group_name_H-M   'P 1'
#
loop_
_entity.id
_entity.type
_entity.pdbx_description
1 polymer ?
#
loop_
_entity_poly.entity_id
_entity_poly.type
_entity_poly.pdbx_seq_one_letter_code
_entity_poly.pdbx_strand_id
1 'polypeptide(L)'
;MIAEIKKMISKIVICNIIIGTIFFITISFIFNIRYGFYFLIGLILSNVNLFINARITNMVVVKNKSPIFSMLSFFIRIIAVCVIGLVLSKNNTKNIIPFLLGYSSNFISIIFYGTNLGKNEV
;
A
#
# COMPACT_ATOMS: atom_id res chain seq x y z
N MET A 1 10.62 15.78 -3.45
CA MET A 1 9.90 15.24 -2.28
C MET A 1 10.75 15.62 -1.10
N ILE A 2 10.17 16.22 -0.06
CA ILE A 2 10.91 16.61 1.14
C ILE A 2 11.60 15.37 1.74
N ALA A 3 12.80 15.56 2.29
CA ALA A 3 13.64 14.47 2.81
C ALA A 3 12.91 13.65 3.89
N GLU A 4 12.16 14.31 4.78
CA GLU A 4 11.33 13.68 5.82
C GLU A 4 10.27 12.74 5.23
N ILE A 5 9.54 13.17 4.20
CA ILE A 5 8.54 12.34 3.52
C ILE A 5 9.20 11.12 2.88
N LYS A 6 10.38 11.29 2.27
CA LYS A 6 11.14 10.18 1.68
C LYS A 6 11.56 9.16 2.74
N LYS A 7 12.03 9.64 3.90
CA LYS A 7 12.44 8.81 5.04
C LYS A 7 11.26 8.04 5.63
N MET A 8 10.11 8.69 5.80
CA MET A 8 8.86 8.06 6.21
C MET A 8 8.46 6.91 5.28
N ILE A 9 8.40 7.17 3.97
CA ILE A 9 8.05 6.14 2.98
C ILE A 9 9.03 4.97 3.06
N SER A 10 10.34 5.23 3.16
CA SER A 10 11.35 4.18 3.25
C SER A 10 11.12 3.26 4.45
N LYS A 11 10.82 3.83 5.63
CA LYS A 11 10.53 3.04 6.83
C LYS A 11 9.24 2.23 6.70
N ILE A 12 8.18 2.83 6.14
CA ILE A 12 6.92 2.12 5.89
C ILE A 12 7.12 0.96 4.91
N VAL A 13 7.91 1.16 3.84
CA VAL A 13 8.25 0.10 2.88
C VAL A 13 9.00 -1.04 3.56
N ILE A 14 9.96 -0.74 4.44
CA ILE A 14 10.67 -1.78 5.22
C ILE A 14 9.69 -2.56 6.10
N CYS A 15 8.80 -1.88 6.84
CA CYS A 15 7.75 -2.54 7.60
C CYS A 15 6.85 -3.41 6.71
N ASN A 16 6.46 -2.91 5.54
CA ASN A 16 5.70 -3.69 4.56
C ASN A 16 6.46 -4.92 4.06
N ILE A 17 7.77 -4.87 3.89
CA ILE A 17 8.56 -6.05 3.49
C ILE A 17 8.52 -7.11 4.61
N ILE A 18 8.66 -6.70 5.87
CA ILE A 18 8.60 -7.62 7.02
C ILE A 18 7.21 -8.25 7.12
N ILE A 19 6.15 -7.42 7.16
CA ILE A 19 4.75 -7.87 7.19
C ILE A 19 4.46 -8.75 5.98
N GLY A 20 4.90 -8.32 4.80
CA GLY A 20 4.73 -9.02 3.54
C GLY A 20 5.28 -10.43 3.58
N THR A 21 6.49 -10.59 4.11
CA THR A 21 7.17 -11.88 4.24
C THR A 21 6.43 -12.79 5.21
N ILE A 22 6.06 -12.28 6.39
CA ILE A 22 5.35 -13.05 7.42
C ILE A 22 4.00 -13.55 6.88
N PHE A 23 3.16 -12.63 6.38
CA PHE A 23 1.84 -12.99 5.87
C PHE A 23 1.91 -13.88 4.63
N PHE A 24 2.88 -13.67 3.74
CA PHE A 24 3.08 -14.54 2.59
C PHE A 24 3.34 -15.98 3.02
N ILE A 25 4.28 -16.20 3.96
CA ILE A 25 4.60 -17.53 4.47
C ILE A 25 3.37 -18.15 5.15
N THR A 26 2.71 -17.40 6.04
CA THR A 26 1.52 -17.88 6.77
C THR A 26 0.38 -18.27 5.85
N ILE A 27 0.00 -17.40 4.89
CA ILE A 27 -1.09 -17.67 3.95
C ILE A 27 -0.75 -18.85 3.03
N SER A 28 0.51 -18.92 2.57
CA SER A 28 0.96 -19.99 1.68
C SER A 28 0.93 -21.35 2.37
N PHE A 29 1.27 -21.40 3.66
CA PHE A 29 1.24 -22.62 4.46
C PHE A 29 -0.18 -23.08 4.81
N ILE A 30 -1.07 -22.15 5.20
CA ILE A 30 -2.43 -22.49 5.64
C ILE A 30 -3.36 -22.80 4.46
N PHE A 31 -3.23 -22.08 3.34
CA PHE A 31 -4.18 -22.16 2.24
C PHE A 31 -3.54 -22.72 0.96
N ASN A 32 -2.77 -21.87 0.26
CA ASN A 32 -2.08 -22.22 -0.97
C ASN A 32 -1.11 -21.09 -1.34
N ILE A 33 0.05 -21.43 -1.90
CA ILE A 33 1.04 -20.48 -2.41
C ILE A 33 0.44 -19.41 -3.34
N ARG A 34 -0.58 -19.76 -4.14
CA ARG A 34 -1.28 -18.81 -5.04
C ARG A 34 -1.95 -17.68 -4.27
N TYR A 35 -2.57 -17.97 -3.13
CA TYR A 35 -3.19 -16.94 -2.29
C TYR A 35 -2.14 -16.03 -1.63
N GLY A 36 -0.98 -16.59 -1.27
CA GLY A 36 0.18 -15.78 -0.86
C GLY A 36 0.60 -14.78 -1.94
N PHE A 37 0.68 -15.22 -3.21
CA PHE A 37 1.01 -14.31 -4.31
C PHE A 37 -0.04 -13.21 -4.53
N TYR A 38 -1.33 -13.52 -4.43
CA TYR A 38 -2.39 -12.49 -4.52
C TYR A 38 -2.26 -11.45 -3.40
N PHE A 39 -1.91 -11.88 -2.19
CA PHE A 39 -1.59 -10.98 -1.08
C PHE A 39 -0.41 -10.06 -1.42
N LEU A 40 0.70 -10.62 -1.93
CA LEU A 40 1.86 -9.81 -2.33
C LEU A 40 1.52 -8.78 -3.41
N ILE A 41 0.69 -9.15 -4.40
CA ILE A 41 0.22 -8.20 -5.43
C ILE A 41 -0.53 -7.03 -4.79
N GLY A 42 -1.43 -7.30 -3.84
CA GLY A 42 -2.15 -6.27 -3.10
C GLY A 42 -1.20 -5.34 -2.33
N LEU A 43 -0.21 -5.92 -1.65
CA LEU A 43 0.79 -5.16 -0.88
C LEU A 43 1.72 -4.31 -1.76
N ILE A 44 2.13 -4.83 -2.92
CA ILE A 44 2.90 -4.05 -3.91
C ILE A 44 2.06 -2.87 -4.38
N LEU A 45 0.78 -3.11 -4.70
CA LEU A 45 -0.11 -2.05 -5.16
C LEU A 45 -0.35 -0.98 -4.09
N SER A 46 -0.43 -1.35 -2.81
CA SER A 46 -0.53 -0.36 -1.73
C SER A 46 0.74 0.47 -1.58
N ASN A 47 1.93 -0.11 -1.79
CA ASN A 47 3.19 0.65 -1.79
C ASN A 47 3.24 1.66 -2.94
N VAL A 48 2.83 1.25 -4.14
CA VAL A 48 2.70 2.17 -5.29
C VAL A 48 1.70 3.27 -4.96
N ASN A 49 0.55 2.94 -4.38
CA ASN A 49 -0.45 3.91 -4.00
C ASN A 49 0.08 4.93 -2.97
N LEU A 50 0.82 4.47 -1.96
CA LEU A 50 1.48 5.33 -0.96
C LEU A 50 2.48 6.29 -1.62
N PHE A 51 3.30 5.80 -2.55
CA PHE A 51 4.29 6.62 -3.24
C PHE A 51 3.64 7.71 -4.10
N ILE A 52 2.60 7.35 -4.87
CA ILE A 52 1.83 8.32 -5.66
C ILE A 52 1.17 9.34 -4.73
N ASN A 53 0.58 8.88 -3.61
CA ASN A 53 -0.02 9.77 -2.61
C ASN A 53 0.98 10.83 -2.15
N ALA A 54 2.15 10.38 -1.68
CA ALA A 54 3.15 11.26 -1.11
C ALA A 54 3.71 12.24 -2.14
N ARG A 55 3.86 11.81 -3.40
CA ARG A 55 4.27 12.70 -4.50
C ARG A 55 3.25 13.81 -4.72
N ILE A 56 1.96 13.47 -4.73
CA ILE A 56 0.89 14.44 -5.00
C ILE A 56 0.66 15.35 -3.81
N THR A 57 0.66 14.83 -2.59
CA THR A 57 0.63 15.65 -1.37
C THR A 57 1.80 16.63 -1.37
N ASN A 58 3.01 16.21 -1.73
CA ASN A 58 4.14 17.13 -1.85
C ASN A 58 3.93 18.18 -2.96
N MET A 59 3.23 17.87 -4.05
CA MET A 59 2.92 18.87 -5.07
C MET A 59 1.85 19.88 -4.60
N VAL A 60 0.81 19.41 -3.92
CA VAL A 60 -0.28 20.27 -3.45
C VAL A 60 0.17 21.13 -2.28
N VAL A 61 0.81 20.54 -1.26
CA VAL A 61 1.19 21.23 -0.02
C VAL A 61 2.46 22.08 -0.19
N VAL A 62 3.51 21.54 -0.83
CA VAL A 62 4.82 22.23 -0.88
C VAL A 62 4.92 23.13 -2.10
N LYS A 63 4.32 22.72 -3.23
CA LYS A 63 4.34 23.50 -4.48
C LYS A 63 3.05 24.29 -4.73
N ASN A 64 2.18 24.40 -3.73
CA ASN A 64 0.90 25.11 -3.78
C ASN A 64 0.07 24.82 -5.06
N LYS A 65 0.11 23.58 -5.55
CA LYS A 65 -0.74 23.18 -6.68
C LYS A 65 -2.19 23.01 -6.23
N SER A 66 -3.10 23.14 -7.19
CA SER A 66 -4.54 23.00 -6.93
C SER A 66 -4.88 21.68 -6.23
N PRO A 67 -5.75 21.70 -5.21
CA PRO A 67 -6.19 20.50 -4.51
C PRO A 67 -6.93 19.50 -5.42
N ILE A 68 -7.40 19.94 -6.59
CA ILE A 68 -8.04 19.09 -7.60
C ILE A 68 -7.14 17.92 -8.03
N PHE A 69 -5.81 18.11 -8.01
CA PHE A 69 -4.85 17.06 -8.33
C PHE A 69 -4.90 15.91 -7.32
N SER A 70 -5.15 16.21 -6.04
CA SER A 70 -5.32 15.20 -4.99
C SER A 70 -6.58 14.36 -5.23
N MET A 71 -7.70 15.04 -5.52
CA MET A 71 -8.97 14.38 -5.81
C MET A 71 -8.88 13.48 -7.06
N LEU A 72 -8.37 14.01 -8.17
CA LEU A 72 -8.28 13.25 -9.42
C LEU A 72 -7.41 11.99 -9.24
N SER A 73 -6.27 12.12 -8.56
CA SER A 73 -5.42 10.97 -8.30
C SER A 73 -6.03 9.96 -7.35
N PHE A 74 -6.84 10.37 -6.39
CA PHE A 74 -7.56 9.44 -5.53
C PHE A 74 -8.45 8.52 -6.36
N PHE A 75 -9.26 9.06 -7.28
CA PHE A 75 -10.10 8.25 -8.17
C PHE A 75 -9.29 7.32 -9.06
N ILE A 76 -8.20 7.81 -9.69
CA ILE A 76 -7.34 6.97 -10.54
C ILE A 76 -6.78 5.78 -9.75
N ARG A 77 -6.34 5.99 -8.51
CA ARG A 77 -5.75 4.94 -7.67
C ARG A 77 -6.80 3.92 -7.22
N ILE A 78 -8.02 4.36 -6.91
CA ILE A 78 -9.13 3.44 -6.60
C ILE A 78 -9.47 2.60 -7.83
N ILE A 79 -9.63 3.22 -8.99
CA ILE A 79 -9.95 2.51 -10.23
C ILE A 79 -8.87 1.45 -10.52
N ALA A 80 -7.58 1.79 -10.35
CA ALA A 80 -6.50 0.83 -10.52
C ALA A 80 -6.61 -0.38 -9.57
N VAL A 81 -6.93 -0.16 -8.30
CA VAL A 81 -7.15 -1.23 -7.32
C VAL A 81 -8.36 -2.09 -7.69
N CYS A 82 -9.46 -1.48 -8.09
CA CYS A 82 -10.66 -2.20 -8.53
C CYS A 82 -10.40 -3.04 -9.78
N VAL A 83 -9.73 -2.49 -10.80
CA VAL A 83 -9.41 -3.21 -12.04
C VAL A 83 -8.53 -4.43 -11.74
N ILE A 84 -7.46 -4.27 -10.94
CA ILE A 84 -6.61 -5.39 -10.57
C ILE A 84 -7.39 -6.44 -9.76
N GLY A 85 -8.20 -6.00 -8.80
CA GLY A 85 -9.07 -6.90 -8.03
C GLY A 85 -10.02 -7.71 -8.91
N LEU A 86 -10.66 -7.07 -9.90
CA LEU A 86 -11.54 -7.75 -10.87
C LEU A 86 -10.79 -8.78 -11.70
N VAL A 87 -9.61 -8.43 -12.21
CA VAL A 87 -8.76 -9.35 -12.99
C VAL A 87 -8.38 -10.58 -12.17
N LEU A 88 -7.99 -10.41 -10.91
CA LEU A 88 -7.62 -11.52 -10.02
C LEU A 88 -8.82 -12.40 -9.63
N SER A 89 -10.02 -11.82 -9.61
CA SER A 89 -11.27 -12.50 -9.22
C SER A 89 -11.90 -13.31 -10.35
N LYS A 90 -11.49 -13.10 -11.61
CA LYS A 90 -12.11 -13.70 -12.81
C LYS A 90 -12.18 -15.23 -12.74
N ASN A 91 -11.12 -15.87 -12.26
CA ASN A 91 -11.03 -17.33 -12.23
C ASN A 91 -11.57 -17.93 -10.93
N ASN A 92 -11.45 -17.19 -9.82
CA ASN A 92 -11.95 -17.59 -8.52
C ASN A 92 -12.15 -16.33 -7.67
N THR A 93 -13.40 -16.07 -7.31
CA THR A 93 -13.79 -14.88 -6.53
C THR A 93 -13.10 -14.84 -5.15
N LYS A 94 -12.70 -15.99 -4.60
CA LYS A 94 -11.96 -16.06 -3.33
C LYS A 94 -10.57 -15.43 -3.41
N ASN A 95 -10.00 -15.28 -4.61
CA ASN A 95 -8.69 -14.64 -4.81
C ASN A 95 -8.69 -13.16 -4.39
N ILE A 96 -9.84 -12.50 -4.40
CA ILE A 96 -9.95 -11.09 -4.02
C ILE A 96 -9.63 -10.86 -2.54
N ILE A 97 -9.91 -11.85 -1.69
CA ILE A 97 -9.76 -11.75 -0.24
C ILE A 97 -8.28 -11.53 0.14
N PRO A 98 -7.34 -12.42 -0.21
CA PRO A 98 -5.93 -12.20 0.10
C PRO A 98 -5.37 -10.95 -0.57
N PHE A 99 -5.82 -10.60 -1.78
CA PHE A 99 -5.44 -9.35 -2.43
C PHE A 99 -5.84 -8.11 -1.60
N LEU A 100 -7.10 -8.04 -1.14
CA LEU A 100 -7.58 -6.95 -0.31
C LEU A 100 -6.89 -6.91 1.06
N LEU A 101 -6.60 -8.08 1.65
CA LEU A 101 -5.81 -8.18 2.88
C LEU A 101 -4.39 -7.64 2.67
N GLY A 102 -3.74 -8.00 1.57
CA GLY A 102 -2.42 -7.50 1.19
C GLY A 102 -2.41 -5.99 1.05
N TYR A 103 -3.36 -5.45 0.29
CA TYR A 103 -3.51 -4.02 0.11
C TYR A 103 -3.77 -3.28 1.42
N SER A 104 -4.61 -3.85 2.30
CA SER A 104 -4.96 -3.24 3.59
C SER A 104 -3.84 -3.33 4.62
N SER A 105 -2.94 -4.31 4.51
CA SER A 105 -1.83 -4.49 5.46
C SER A 105 -0.87 -3.29 5.52
N ASN A 106 -0.82 -2.47 4.47
CA ASN A 106 -0.08 -1.20 4.49
C ASN A 106 -0.57 -0.23 5.59
N PHE A 107 -1.85 -0.30 6.00
CA PHE A 107 -2.34 0.49 7.14
C PHE A 107 -1.62 0.13 8.44
N ILE A 108 -1.31 -1.16 8.64
CA ILE A 108 -0.56 -1.63 9.81
C ILE A 108 0.82 -0.95 9.85
N SER A 109 1.52 -0.92 8.72
CA SER A 109 2.84 -0.27 8.63
C SER A 109 2.77 1.24 8.84
N ILE A 110 1.74 1.92 8.33
CA ILE A 110 1.54 3.35 8.56
C ILE A 110 1.29 3.63 10.04
N ILE A 111 0.41 2.85 10.68
CA ILE A 111 0.10 3.01 12.11
C ILE A 111 1.36 2.75 12.94
N PHE A 112 2.07 1.66 12.69
CA PHE A 112 3.30 1.32 13.40
C PHE A 112 4.38 2.39 13.25
N TYR A 113 4.52 2.95 12.03
CA TYR A 113 5.40 4.09 11.82
C TYR A 113 4.97 5.30 12.65
N GLY A 114 3.69 5.68 12.56
CA GLY A 114 3.16 6.88 13.23
C GLY A 114 3.23 6.83 14.76
N THR A 115 3.05 5.64 15.36
CA THR A 115 3.06 5.51 16.83
C THR A 115 4.44 5.26 17.42
N ASN A 116 5.33 4.55 16.72
CA ASN A 116 6.61 4.10 17.28
C ASN A 116 7.83 4.74 16.61
N LEU A 117 7.92 4.69 15.29
CA LEU A 117 9.14 5.05 14.55
C LEU A 117 9.25 6.54 14.20
N GLY A 118 8.11 7.23 14.09
CA GLY A 118 8.02 8.66 13.80
C GLY A 118 8.13 9.52 15.06
N LYS A 119 7.70 9.00 16.22
CA LYS A 119 7.78 9.70 17.51
C LYS A 119 9.22 10.01 17.94
N ASN A 120 10.18 9.18 17.56
CA ASN A 120 11.59 9.34 17.94
C ASN A 120 12.36 10.33 17.03
N GLU A 121 11.69 10.96 16.06
CA GLU A 121 12.32 11.89 15.10
C GLU A 121 11.75 13.32 15.18
N VAL A 122 10.84 13.58 16.12
CA VAL A 122 10.27 14.90 16.43
C VAL A 122 10.85 15.41 17.73
#